data_AF-A0A820WXT1-F1
#
_entry.id   AF-A0A820WXT1-F1
#
_cell.length_a   1.000
_cell.length_b   1.000
_cell.length_c   1.000
_cell.angle_alpha   90.00
_cell.angle_beta   90.00
_cell.angle_gamma   90.00
#
_symmetry.space_group_name_H-M   'P 1'
#
loop_
_entity.id
_entity.type
_entity.pdbx_description
1 polymer ?
#
loop_
_entity_poly.entity_id
_entity_poly.type
_entity_poly.pdbx_seq_one_letter_code
_entity_poly.pdbx_strand_id
1 'polypeptide(L)'
;MANTNFAVAWAVAQGANAIECDIHFDGSGKTSLIGHGPHCDCGCATGNDHICFPLQNQCWGVKATANPATYMQNIARHSDIALYFVDSKVSSSMGQTLVKAGRDIISFMDKNLFGYGYKGKVVISSASFGTFAYVQAAAIAAKASRNAHRYFFTVDQEGNNYEGVMNKLCPYTNNKVYGTGTGSCGTVSTYYNGIKAAVVGKRHDVVQTIEPKSGPWGEFTNTVYCETNTWAIGFRQRVEKPCDKCDDTALNALELLCGKKDGTSVKSIKAHDGFWGDWSEVVRCPGDKNFLKGVSFKIEPPQELGDDTAANDCRFACSRSSNIFASNGDPWGDWQEMKYCPPSTAICGFSLKLENMQDKEDDTAANGAKFECCSL
;
A
#
# COMPACT_ATOMS: atom_id res chain seq x y z
N MET A 1 -13.88 -0.90 18.82
CA MET A 1 -14.32 0.48 19.08
C MET A 1 -14.12 0.89 20.52
N ALA A 2 -13.23 1.84 20.78
CA ALA A 2 -13.03 2.45 22.10
C ALA A 2 -13.45 3.92 22.10
N ASN A 3 -14.69 4.22 21.71
CA ASN A 3 -15.16 5.59 21.39
C ASN A 3 -15.27 6.58 22.56
N THR A 4 -14.85 6.22 23.76
CA THR A 4 -14.88 7.09 24.94
C THR A 4 -13.58 6.96 25.73
N ASN A 5 -13.20 8.02 26.46
CA ASN A 5 -12.00 7.98 27.31
C ASN A 5 -12.05 6.85 28.35
N PHE A 6 -13.24 6.48 28.81
CA PHE A 6 -13.42 5.35 29.72
C PHE A 6 -13.15 4.01 29.03
N ALA A 7 -13.63 3.83 27.79
CA ALA A 7 -13.33 2.63 27.01
C ALA A 7 -11.84 2.51 26.65
N VAL A 8 -11.18 3.63 26.35
CA VAL A 8 -9.72 3.68 26.14
C VAL A 8 -8.98 3.25 27.40
N ALA A 9 -9.27 3.88 28.54
CA ALA A 9 -8.61 3.56 29.80
C ALA A 9 -8.83 2.09 30.21
N TRP A 10 -10.05 1.58 30.01
CA TRP A 10 -10.34 0.16 30.23
C TRP A 10 -9.51 -0.74 29.31
N ALA A 11 -9.47 -0.46 28.01
CA ALA A 11 -8.73 -1.28 27.04
C ALA A 11 -7.23 -1.30 27.34
N VAL A 12 -6.66 -0.14 27.67
CA VAL A 12 -5.26 0.01 28.08
C VAL A 12 -4.98 -0.80 29.36
N ALA A 13 -5.89 -0.77 30.35
CA ALA A 13 -5.77 -1.59 31.56
C ALA A 13 -5.82 -3.10 31.28
N GLN A 14 -6.46 -3.52 30.18
CA GLN A 14 -6.42 -4.90 29.67
C GLN A 14 -5.14 -5.21 28.85
N GLY A 15 -4.20 -4.26 28.74
CA GLY A 15 -2.93 -4.42 28.03
C GLY A 15 -2.98 -4.01 26.56
N ALA A 16 -4.04 -3.33 26.10
CA ALA A 16 -4.08 -2.81 24.73
C ALA A 16 -3.02 -1.73 24.53
N ASN A 17 -2.19 -1.90 23.50
CA ASN A 17 -1.23 -0.88 23.02
C ASN A 17 -1.67 -0.26 21.69
N ALA A 18 -2.88 -0.60 21.23
CA ALA A 18 -3.49 -0.09 20.03
C ALA A 18 -4.99 0.13 20.29
N ILE A 19 -5.53 1.23 19.78
CA ILE A 19 -6.94 1.57 19.94
C ILE A 19 -7.54 1.90 18.58
N GLU A 20 -8.76 1.45 18.35
CA GLU A 20 -9.59 1.83 17.21
C GLU A 20 -10.75 2.73 17.67
N CYS A 21 -11.05 3.77 16.90
CA CYS A 21 -12.27 4.56 17.09
C CYS A 21 -13.00 4.85 15.79
N ASP A 22 -14.29 5.08 15.94
CA ASP A 22 -15.18 5.50 14.88
C ASP A 22 -15.32 7.03 14.86
N ILE A 23 -15.08 7.67 13.71
CA ILE A 23 -15.15 9.12 13.57
C ILE A 23 -16.14 9.57 12.50
N HIS A 24 -16.97 10.56 12.84
CA HIS A 24 -17.95 11.17 11.95
C HIS A 24 -17.53 12.56 11.49
N PHE A 25 -18.14 12.98 10.38
CA PHE A 25 -17.98 14.31 9.79
C PHE A 25 -19.33 14.98 9.62
N ASP A 26 -19.38 16.31 9.75
CA ASP A 26 -20.58 17.09 9.46
C ASP A 26 -20.76 17.35 7.96
N GLY A 27 -21.84 18.06 7.60
CA GLY A 27 -22.16 18.37 6.19
C GLY A 27 -21.12 19.24 5.47
N SER A 28 -20.23 19.91 6.22
CA SER A 28 -19.11 20.68 5.66
C SER A 28 -17.83 19.86 5.50
N GLY A 29 -17.83 18.62 6.01
CA GLY A 29 -16.67 17.72 6.04
C GLY A 29 -15.78 17.96 7.24
N LYS A 30 -16.26 18.60 8.31
CA LYS A 30 -15.50 18.79 9.55
C LYS A 30 -15.72 17.63 10.51
N THR A 31 -14.64 17.22 11.15
CA THR A 31 -14.66 16.22 12.22
C THR A 31 -15.65 16.62 13.31
N SER A 32 -16.67 15.79 13.55
CA SER A 32 -17.87 16.19 14.31
C SER A 32 -18.13 15.37 15.57
N LEU A 33 -17.91 14.05 15.53
CA LEU A 33 -18.27 13.15 16.63
C LEU A 33 -17.41 11.88 16.61
N ILE A 34 -17.07 11.36 17.79
CA ILE A 34 -16.55 9.99 17.94
C ILE A 34 -17.73 9.10 18.35
N GLY A 35 -17.93 7.98 17.65
CA GLY A 35 -19.07 7.08 17.87
C GLY A 35 -19.29 6.15 16.69
N HIS A 36 -19.80 4.94 16.93
CA HIS A 36 -19.93 3.91 15.89
C HIS A 36 -21.22 4.09 15.07
N GLY A 37 -22.34 4.16 15.77
CA GLY A 37 -23.68 4.15 15.18
C GLY A 37 -24.57 3.11 15.86
N PRO A 38 -25.82 2.95 15.39
CA PRO A 38 -26.82 2.11 16.06
C PRO A 38 -26.53 0.60 16.02
N HIS A 39 -25.73 0.12 15.06
CA HIS A 39 -25.37 -1.29 14.92
C HIS A 39 -23.89 -1.47 15.20
N CYS A 40 -23.51 -2.32 16.16
CA CYS A 40 -22.11 -2.67 16.44
C CYS A 40 -22.00 -4.06 17.09
N ASP A 41 -20.75 -4.49 17.35
CA ASP A 41 -20.42 -5.83 17.85
C ASP A 41 -20.91 -6.13 19.28
N CYS A 42 -21.44 -5.13 20.01
CA CYS A 42 -22.00 -5.34 21.35
C CYS A 42 -23.24 -6.25 21.39
N GLY A 43 -23.77 -6.66 20.23
CA GLY A 43 -24.83 -7.66 20.12
C GLY A 43 -24.35 -9.12 20.15
N CYS A 44 -23.06 -9.40 19.93
CA CYS A 44 -22.56 -10.78 19.78
C CYS A 44 -21.67 -11.28 20.93
N ALA A 45 -21.23 -10.40 21.82
CA ALA A 45 -20.45 -10.76 23.01
C ALA A 45 -20.81 -9.86 24.20
N THR A 46 -21.26 -10.47 25.30
CA THR A 46 -21.64 -9.79 26.54
C THR A 46 -20.82 -10.35 27.70
N GLY A 47 -20.20 -9.46 28.49
CA GLY A 47 -19.34 -9.83 29.61
C GLY A 47 -18.47 -8.67 30.07
N ASN A 48 -18.00 -8.72 31.33
CA ASN A 48 -17.16 -7.66 31.91
C ASN A 48 -15.77 -7.57 31.28
N ASP A 49 -15.34 -8.64 30.62
CA ASP A 49 -14.05 -8.75 29.93
C ASP A 49 -14.13 -8.31 28.46
N HIS A 50 -15.30 -7.82 28.02
CA HIS A 50 -15.54 -7.38 26.64
C HIS A 50 -15.50 -5.85 26.53
N ILE A 51 -15.01 -5.31 25.41
CA ILE A 51 -14.89 -3.86 25.16
C ILE A 51 -16.24 -3.11 25.20
N CYS A 52 -17.35 -3.83 25.10
CA CYS A 52 -18.68 -3.26 25.26
C CYS A 52 -19.07 -2.96 26.71
N PHE A 53 -18.41 -3.59 27.69
CA PHE A 53 -18.63 -3.30 29.10
C PHE A 53 -18.40 -1.83 29.46
N PRO A 54 -17.25 -1.19 29.12
CA PRO A 54 -17.06 0.22 29.41
C PRO A 54 -18.03 1.14 28.63
N LEU A 55 -18.62 0.65 27.53
CA LEU A 55 -19.65 1.36 26.78
C LEU A 55 -21.07 1.10 27.33
N GLN A 56 -21.20 0.42 28.47
CA GLN A 56 -22.48 0.00 29.06
C GLN A 56 -23.36 -0.81 28.09
N ASN A 57 -22.73 -1.62 27.24
CA ASN A 57 -23.35 -2.37 26.15
C ASN A 57 -24.12 -1.47 25.16
N GLN A 58 -23.74 -0.20 25.03
CA GLN A 58 -24.30 0.73 24.05
C GLN A 58 -23.34 0.93 22.87
N CYS A 59 -23.89 0.94 21.66
CA CYS A 59 -23.16 1.28 20.43
C CYS A 59 -23.26 2.77 20.08
N TRP A 60 -24.21 3.47 20.70
CA TRP A 60 -24.57 4.86 20.39
C TRP A 60 -25.16 5.57 21.62
N GLY A 61 -25.21 6.91 21.56
CA GLY A 61 -25.72 7.76 22.63
C GLY A 61 -24.63 8.29 23.54
N VAL A 62 -25.00 9.11 24.53
CA VAL A 62 -24.07 9.91 25.35
C VAL A 62 -23.02 9.11 26.12
N LYS A 63 -23.23 7.79 26.30
CA LYS A 63 -22.28 6.89 26.99
C LYS A 63 -21.32 6.18 26.04
N ALA A 64 -21.57 6.26 24.73
CA ALA A 64 -20.81 5.58 23.69
C ALA A 64 -20.25 6.55 22.63
N THR A 65 -20.41 7.86 22.84
CA THR A 65 -19.88 8.91 21.97
C THR A 65 -19.01 9.90 22.72
N ALA A 66 -18.12 10.59 22.02
CA ALA A 66 -17.25 11.60 22.59
C ALA A 66 -17.02 12.79 21.65
N ASN A 67 -16.62 13.94 22.23
CA ASN A 67 -16.14 15.07 21.45
C ASN A 67 -14.75 14.74 20.88
N PRO A 68 -14.54 14.83 19.55
CA PRO A 68 -13.30 14.39 18.91
C PRO A 68 -12.04 15.07 19.41
N ALA A 69 -12.08 16.38 19.69
CA ALA A 69 -10.90 17.11 20.13
C ALA A 69 -10.47 16.63 21.51
N THR A 70 -11.39 16.62 22.47
CA THR A 70 -11.07 16.18 23.84
C THR A 70 -10.69 14.70 23.91
N TYR A 71 -11.28 13.87 23.04
CA TYR A 71 -10.96 12.46 22.93
C TYR A 71 -9.52 12.26 22.42
N MET A 72 -9.15 12.86 21.29
CA MET A 72 -7.79 12.74 20.74
C MET A 72 -6.72 13.34 21.67
N GLN A 73 -7.02 14.42 22.38
CA GLN A 73 -6.13 14.99 23.38
C GLN A 73 -5.92 14.05 24.58
N ASN A 74 -6.92 13.24 24.92
CA ASN A 74 -6.78 12.19 25.91
C ASN A 74 -5.90 11.04 25.38
N ILE A 75 -6.12 10.57 24.15
CA ILE A 75 -5.26 9.58 23.49
C ILE A 75 -3.80 10.03 23.48
N ALA A 76 -3.54 11.30 23.17
CA ALA A 76 -2.18 11.84 23.10
C ALA A 76 -1.39 11.74 24.43
N ARG A 77 -2.08 11.65 25.56
CA ARG A 77 -1.46 11.52 26.90
C ARG A 77 -1.11 10.08 27.27
N HIS A 78 -1.59 9.11 26.51
CA HIS A 78 -1.27 7.71 26.70
C HIS A 78 0.05 7.37 26.00
N SER A 79 1.13 7.20 26.79
CA SER A 79 2.44 6.81 26.27
C SER A 79 2.52 5.34 25.85
N ASP A 80 1.55 4.54 26.28
CA ASP A 80 1.37 3.11 26.06
C ASP A 80 0.58 2.78 24.78
N ILE A 81 -0.13 3.75 24.21
CA ILE A 81 -0.80 3.59 22.90
C ILE A 81 0.21 3.88 21.79
N ALA A 82 0.66 2.81 21.12
CA ALA A 82 1.59 2.86 20.00
C ALA A 82 0.88 3.03 18.64
N LEU A 83 -0.39 2.64 18.55
CA LEU A 83 -1.19 2.70 17.32
C LEU A 83 -2.60 3.22 17.60
N TYR A 84 -3.04 4.18 16.78
CA TYR A 84 -4.40 4.70 16.81
C TYR A 84 -5.04 4.50 15.44
N PHE A 85 -6.04 3.63 15.37
CA PHE A 85 -6.77 3.29 14.15
C PHE A 85 -8.07 4.08 14.09
N VAL A 86 -8.35 4.68 12.95
CA VAL A 86 -9.45 5.62 12.76
C VAL A 86 -10.38 5.05 11.70
N ASP A 87 -11.48 4.45 12.16
CA ASP A 87 -12.60 4.04 11.30
C ASP A 87 -13.44 5.27 10.94
N SER A 88 -13.24 5.76 9.73
CA SER A 88 -13.93 6.95 9.26
C SER A 88 -15.32 6.58 8.76
N LYS A 89 -16.35 7.02 9.48
CA LYS A 89 -17.77 6.84 9.14
C LYS A 89 -18.20 7.78 8.02
N VAL A 90 -17.64 7.54 6.84
CA VAL A 90 -17.95 8.25 5.59
C VAL A 90 -18.87 7.42 4.69
N SER A 91 -19.62 8.11 3.82
CA SER A 91 -20.56 7.48 2.89
C SER A 91 -20.42 8.08 1.50
N SER A 92 -20.70 7.30 0.45
CA SER A 92 -20.70 7.79 -0.94
C SER A 92 -21.68 8.96 -1.16
N SER A 93 -22.74 9.04 -0.36
CA SER A 93 -23.70 10.16 -0.39
C SER A 93 -23.09 11.51 -0.02
N MET A 94 -21.91 11.54 0.60
CA MET A 94 -21.20 12.79 0.91
C MET A 94 -20.63 13.48 -0.34
N GLY A 95 -20.48 12.77 -1.47
CA GLY A 95 -19.97 13.35 -2.71
C GLY A 95 -18.64 14.10 -2.51
N GLN A 96 -18.60 15.37 -2.92
CA GLN A 96 -17.41 16.23 -2.80
C GLN A 96 -16.99 16.51 -1.35
N THR A 97 -17.88 16.30 -0.37
CA THR A 97 -17.55 16.46 1.04
C THR A 97 -16.57 15.39 1.53
N LEU A 98 -16.45 14.24 0.85
CA LEU A 98 -15.42 13.23 1.14
C LEU A 98 -14.01 13.82 1.08
N VAL A 99 -13.71 14.62 0.05
CA VAL A 99 -12.40 15.24 -0.13
C VAL A 99 -12.13 16.26 0.97
N LYS A 100 -13.15 17.03 1.39
CA LYS A 100 -13.04 17.99 2.49
C LYS A 100 -12.77 17.28 3.82
N ALA A 101 -13.49 16.20 4.10
CA ALA A 101 -13.29 15.36 5.27
C ALA A 101 -11.90 14.72 5.31
N GLY A 102 -11.40 14.23 4.18
CA GLY A 102 -10.06 13.65 4.09
C GLY A 102 -8.95 14.67 4.37
N ARG A 103 -9.11 15.91 3.92
CA ARG A 103 -8.16 16.99 4.27
C ARG A 103 -8.30 17.42 5.74
N ASP A 104 -9.54 17.50 6.23
CA ASP A 104 -9.82 17.95 7.60
C ASP A 104 -9.21 17.01 8.64
N ILE A 105 -9.34 15.69 8.48
CA ILE A 105 -8.89 14.73 9.49
C ILE A 105 -7.38 14.86 9.78
N ILE A 106 -6.56 15.12 8.75
CA ILE A 106 -5.11 15.32 8.90
C ILE A 106 -4.84 16.59 9.70
N SER A 107 -5.44 17.71 9.29
CA SER A 107 -5.30 18.99 10.00
C SER A 107 -5.78 18.90 11.45
N PHE A 108 -6.89 18.19 11.67
CA PHE A 108 -7.49 17.99 12.98
C PHE A 108 -6.61 17.15 13.90
N MET A 109 -6.02 16.06 13.40
CA MET A 109 -5.11 15.21 14.17
C MET A 109 -3.76 15.87 14.44
N ASP A 110 -3.19 16.58 13.46
CA ASP A 110 -1.97 17.34 13.70
C ASP A 110 -2.14 18.35 14.84
N LYS A 111 -3.32 18.97 14.93
CA LYS A 111 -3.64 19.92 16.00
C LYS A 111 -3.96 19.23 17.33
N ASN A 112 -4.86 18.25 17.35
CA ASN A 112 -5.47 17.75 18.59
C ASN A 112 -4.85 16.45 19.11
N LEU A 113 -4.10 15.73 18.28
CA LEU A 113 -3.43 14.49 18.65
C LEU A 113 -1.91 14.70 18.73
N PHE A 114 -1.27 14.97 17.60
CA PHE A 114 0.18 15.14 17.55
C PHE A 114 0.64 16.42 18.24
N GLY A 115 -0.11 17.52 18.07
CA GLY A 115 0.12 18.78 18.80
C GLY A 115 0.03 18.64 20.32
N TYR A 116 -0.61 17.57 20.82
CA TYR A 116 -0.71 17.23 22.23
C TYR A 116 0.28 16.14 22.68
N GLY A 117 1.23 15.78 21.82
CA GLY A 117 2.36 14.94 22.19
C GLY A 117 2.21 13.45 21.90
N TYR A 118 1.20 13.03 21.12
CA TYR A 118 1.07 11.63 20.71
C TYR A 118 2.31 11.16 19.95
N LYS A 119 2.91 10.04 20.39
CA LYS A 119 4.15 9.50 19.83
C LYS A 119 3.96 8.24 18.98
N GLY A 120 2.75 7.72 18.88
CA GLY A 120 2.45 6.52 18.10
C GLY A 120 2.26 6.79 16.61
N LYS A 121 1.76 5.77 15.92
CA LYS A 121 1.31 5.81 14.53
C LYS A 121 -0.21 5.94 14.46
N VAL A 122 -0.71 6.45 13.34
CA VAL A 122 -2.14 6.57 13.05
C VAL A 122 -2.45 5.81 11.76
N VAL A 123 -3.51 5.01 11.76
CA VAL A 123 -4.08 4.41 10.54
C VAL A 123 -5.41 5.08 10.26
N ILE A 124 -5.58 5.67 9.09
CA ILE A 124 -6.83 6.26 8.61
C ILE A 124 -7.45 5.30 7.62
N SER A 125 -8.67 4.84 7.91
CA SER A 125 -9.42 3.97 7.03
C SER A 125 -10.71 4.62 6.52
N SER A 126 -11.21 4.11 5.40
CA SER A 126 -12.62 4.21 5.04
C SER A 126 -13.19 2.81 4.83
N ALA A 127 -14.52 2.69 4.86
CA ALA A 127 -15.18 1.40 4.75
C ALA A 127 -14.92 0.69 3.41
N SER A 128 -15.06 1.40 2.27
CA SER A 128 -14.99 0.75 0.96
C SER A 128 -14.42 1.64 -0.14
N PHE A 129 -14.14 1.05 -1.30
CA PHE A 129 -13.69 1.72 -2.51
C PHE A 129 -14.64 2.80 -3.02
N GLY A 130 -15.94 2.71 -2.70
CA GLY A 130 -16.93 3.75 -3.02
C GLY A 130 -16.70 5.07 -2.26
N THR A 131 -15.90 5.04 -1.20
CA THR A 131 -15.54 6.21 -0.37
C THR A 131 -14.06 6.57 -0.48
N PHE A 132 -13.33 5.96 -1.42
CA PHE A 132 -11.87 6.09 -1.53
C PHE A 132 -11.37 7.53 -1.67
N ALA A 133 -12.18 8.44 -2.25
CA ALA A 133 -11.84 9.86 -2.36
C ALA A 133 -11.49 10.51 -1.00
N TYR A 134 -12.05 10.01 0.10
CA TYR A 134 -11.68 10.42 1.45
C TYR A 134 -10.23 10.04 1.80
N VAL A 135 -9.89 8.75 1.67
CA VAL A 135 -8.55 8.23 2.01
C VAL A 135 -7.49 8.81 1.09
N GLN A 136 -7.81 8.95 -0.20
CA GLN A 136 -6.96 9.63 -1.18
C GLN A 136 -6.64 11.07 -0.74
N ALA A 137 -7.66 11.85 -0.38
CA ALA A 137 -7.48 13.23 0.05
C ALA A 137 -6.67 13.33 1.36
N ALA A 138 -6.88 12.40 2.29
CA ALA A 138 -6.11 12.31 3.53
C ALA A 138 -4.64 11.95 3.27
N ALA A 139 -4.37 10.98 2.39
CA ALA A 139 -3.01 10.58 2.02
C ALA A 139 -2.24 11.73 1.37
N ILE A 140 -2.88 12.47 0.45
CA ILE A 140 -2.29 13.66 -0.18
C ILE A 140 -2.04 14.76 0.87
N ALA A 141 -3.02 15.06 1.74
CA ALA A 141 -2.87 16.09 2.76
C ALA A 141 -1.77 15.76 3.78
N ALA A 142 -1.60 14.48 4.13
CA ALA A 142 -0.58 14.04 5.08
C ALA A 142 0.85 14.29 4.58
N LYS A 143 1.10 14.39 3.27
CA LYS A 143 2.43 14.72 2.73
C LYS A 143 2.95 16.08 3.21
N ALA A 144 2.04 17.03 3.48
CA ALA A 144 2.39 18.35 4.00
C ALA A 144 2.54 18.38 5.54
N SER A 145 2.20 17.30 6.23
CA SER A 145 2.31 17.21 7.68
C SER A 145 3.76 16.95 8.13
N ARG A 146 4.18 17.58 9.23
CA ARG A 146 5.43 17.21 9.93
C ARG A 146 5.41 15.76 10.44
N ASN A 147 4.21 15.18 10.57
CA ASN A 147 3.98 13.82 11.02
C ASN A 147 3.69 12.85 9.85
N ALA A 148 4.00 13.21 8.60
CA ALA A 148 3.72 12.39 7.41
C ALA A 148 4.12 10.91 7.58
N HIS A 149 5.30 10.65 8.15
CA HIS A 149 5.85 9.31 8.41
C HIS A 149 5.07 8.48 9.46
N ARG A 150 4.07 9.08 10.13
CA ARG A 150 3.25 8.45 11.17
C ARG A 150 1.83 8.17 10.72
N TYR A 151 1.40 8.72 9.58
CA TYR A 151 0.10 8.45 9.00
C TYR A 151 0.19 7.27 8.03
N PHE A 152 -0.69 6.30 8.25
CA PHE A 152 -0.88 5.13 7.43
C PHE A 152 -2.33 5.09 6.92
N PHE A 153 -2.56 4.44 5.79
CA PHE A 153 -3.85 4.48 5.09
C PHE A 153 -4.31 3.09 4.68
N THR A 154 -5.61 2.84 4.73
CA THR A 154 -6.23 1.57 4.30
C THR A 154 -7.67 1.79 3.81
N VAL A 155 -8.22 0.78 3.14
CA VAL A 155 -9.67 0.61 2.96
C VAL A 155 -10.05 -0.69 3.65
N ASP A 156 -10.96 -0.62 4.62
CA ASP A 156 -11.09 -1.67 5.62
C ASP A 156 -11.97 -2.83 5.17
N GLN A 157 -13.12 -2.62 4.52
CA GLN A 157 -14.12 -3.68 4.27
C GLN A 157 -14.05 -4.31 2.86
N GLU A 158 -12.86 -4.34 2.25
CA GLU A 158 -12.66 -4.97 0.94
C GLU A 158 -12.35 -6.48 1.04
N GLY A 159 -12.60 -7.08 2.21
CA GLY A 159 -12.41 -8.50 2.47
C GLY A 159 -10.97 -8.92 2.19
N ASN A 160 -10.78 -9.92 1.32
CA ASN A 160 -9.46 -10.46 0.94
C ASN A 160 -8.78 -9.72 -0.24
N ASN A 161 -9.32 -8.58 -0.68
CA ASN A 161 -8.80 -7.84 -1.84
C ASN A 161 -7.56 -6.98 -1.51
N TYR A 162 -6.50 -7.63 -1.04
CA TYR A 162 -5.22 -7.00 -0.71
C TYR A 162 -4.65 -6.17 -1.88
N GLU A 163 -4.58 -6.78 -3.06
CA GLU A 163 -4.01 -6.13 -4.25
C GLU A 163 -4.78 -4.88 -4.65
N GLY A 164 -6.12 -4.94 -4.64
CA GLY A 164 -6.95 -3.79 -4.96
C GLY A 164 -6.70 -2.62 -3.99
N VAL A 165 -6.65 -2.89 -2.68
CA VAL A 165 -6.38 -1.86 -1.66
C VAL A 165 -4.99 -1.27 -1.85
N MET A 166 -3.97 -2.12 -2.02
CA MET A 166 -2.59 -1.70 -2.20
C MET A 166 -2.39 -0.88 -3.47
N ASN A 167 -2.92 -1.34 -4.61
CA ASN A 167 -2.81 -0.67 -5.90
C ASN A 167 -3.50 0.69 -5.88
N LYS A 168 -4.66 0.80 -5.24
CA LYS A 168 -5.38 2.07 -5.16
C LYS A 168 -4.65 3.10 -4.30
N LEU A 169 -3.99 2.66 -3.23
CA LEU A 169 -3.20 3.54 -2.35
C LEU A 169 -1.82 3.88 -2.90
N CYS A 170 -1.25 3.02 -3.76
CA CYS A 170 0.13 3.11 -4.23
C CYS A 170 0.50 4.47 -4.83
N PRO A 171 -0.34 5.13 -5.66
CA PRO A 171 -0.01 6.45 -6.23
C PRO A 171 0.05 7.57 -5.19
N TYR A 172 -0.51 7.37 -3.99
CA TYR A 172 -0.69 8.44 -3.01
C TYR A 172 0.23 8.30 -1.81
N THR A 173 0.63 7.09 -1.42
CA THR A 173 1.43 6.86 -0.22
C THR A 173 2.14 5.50 -0.20
N ASN A 174 3.33 5.50 0.41
CA ASN A 174 4.07 4.30 0.80
C ASN A 174 3.68 3.80 2.20
N ASN A 175 3.03 4.63 3.01
CA ASN A 175 2.50 4.25 4.32
C ASN A 175 1.12 3.62 4.17
N LYS A 176 1.05 2.45 3.56
CA LYS A 176 -0.19 1.71 3.33
C LYS A 176 -0.26 0.47 4.22
N VAL A 177 -1.47 0.21 4.71
CA VAL A 177 -1.83 -0.94 5.54
C VAL A 177 -2.98 -1.65 4.86
N TYR A 178 -3.16 -2.91 5.19
CA TYR A 178 -4.30 -3.70 4.74
C TYR A 178 -5.07 -4.20 5.95
N GLY A 179 -6.38 -3.96 5.94
CA GLY A 179 -7.36 -4.54 6.86
C GLY A 179 -8.37 -5.36 6.06
N THR A 180 -8.89 -6.42 6.66
CA THR A 180 -9.98 -7.22 6.06
C THR A 180 -11.37 -6.71 6.44
N GLY A 181 -11.46 -5.77 7.39
CA GLY A 181 -12.71 -5.18 7.86
C GLY A 181 -13.62 -6.18 8.55
N THR A 182 -13.02 -7.27 9.03
CA THR A 182 -13.74 -8.27 9.81
C THR A 182 -13.91 -7.77 11.23
N GLY A 183 -15.16 -7.53 11.63
CA GLY A 183 -15.51 -7.17 13.00
C GLY A 183 -15.20 -8.26 14.02
N SER A 184 -15.31 -7.92 15.31
CA SER A 184 -15.03 -8.85 16.42
C SER A 184 -16.03 -10.00 16.52
N CYS A 185 -17.18 -9.89 15.87
CA CYS A 185 -18.14 -10.99 15.68
C CYS A 185 -17.74 -11.99 14.58
N GLY A 186 -16.60 -11.79 13.91
CA GLY A 186 -16.08 -12.70 12.90
C GLY A 186 -15.75 -14.08 13.47
N THR A 187 -15.81 -15.12 12.64
CA THR A 187 -15.40 -16.47 13.09
C THR A 187 -13.90 -16.52 13.36
N VAL A 188 -13.47 -17.46 14.22
CA VAL A 188 -12.03 -17.74 14.44
C VAL A 188 -11.29 -18.01 13.12
N SER A 189 -11.96 -18.63 12.14
CA SER A 189 -11.37 -18.86 10.81
C SER A 189 -11.04 -17.56 10.07
N THR A 190 -11.86 -16.53 10.23
CA THR A 190 -11.68 -15.23 9.59
C THR A 190 -10.46 -14.49 10.16
N TYR A 191 -10.22 -14.60 11.47
CA TYR A 191 -9.02 -14.08 12.12
C TYR A 191 -7.74 -14.69 11.54
N TYR A 192 -7.66 -16.03 11.47
CA TYR A 192 -6.49 -16.71 10.92
C TYR A 192 -6.32 -16.49 9.41
N ASN A 193 -7.39 -16.26 8.66
CA ASN A 193 -7.31 -15.89 7.26
C ASN A 193 -6.69 -14.50 7.06
N GLY A 194 -7.01 -13.53 7.92
CA GLY A 194 -6.34 -12.22 7.93
C GLY A 194 -4.85 -12.34 8.22
N ILE A 195 -4.45 -13.19 9.17
CA ILE A 195 -3.02 -13.48 9.45
C ILE A 195 -2.34 -14.10 8.22
N LYS A 196 -2.98 -15.09 7.58
CA LYS A 196 -2.43 -15.72 6.37
C LYS A 196 -2.22 -14.69 5.24
N ALA A 197 -3.18 -13.80 5.03
CA ALA A 197 -3.06 -12.72 4.04
C ALA A 197 -1.91 -11.76 4.37
N ALA A 198 -1.73 -11.39 5.65
CA ALA A 198 -0.63 -10.53 6.08
C ALA A 198 0.75 -11.21 5.89
N VAL A 199 0.86 -12.52 6.09
CA VAL A 199 2.09 -13.31 5.86
C VAL A 199 2.42 -13.39 4.37
N VAL A 200 1.43 -13.54 3.48
CA VAL A 200 1.67 -13.53 2.02
C VAL A 200 2.29 -12.21 1.55
N GLY A 201 1.97 -11.09 2.19
CA GLY A 201 2.54 -9.78 1.86
C GLY A 201 4.02 -9.60 2.19
N LYS A 202 4.67 -10.53 2.92
CA LYS A 202 6.10 -10.45 3.25
C LYS A 202 6.77 -11.82 3.10
N ARG A 203 7.60 -11.98 2.07
CA ARG A 203 8.42 -13.19 1.89
C ARG A 203 9.52 -13.26 2.96
N HIS A 204 9.50 -14.31 3.78
CA HIS A 204 10.49 -14.52 4.84
C HIS A 204 11.81 -15.15 4.35
N ASP A 205 11.80 -15.68 3.13
CA ASP A 205 12.90 -16.36 2.45
C ASP A 205 13.69 -15.43 1.50
N VAL A 206 13.46 -14.11 1.59
CA VAL A 206 14.26 -13.08 0.90
C VAL A 206 15.69 -13.10 1.45
N VAL A 207 16.65 -13.29 0.55
CA VAL A 207 18.09 -13.36 0.85
C VAL A 207 18.78 -12.04 0.53
N GLN A 208 18.41 -11.42 -0.59
CA GLN A 208 19.07 -10.21 -1.07
C GLN A 208 18.15 -9.40 -2.00
N THR A 209 18.24 -8.07 -1.92
CA THR A 209 17.68 -7.16 -2.91
C THR A 209 18.76 -6.84 -3.95
N ILE A 210 18.42 -6.93 -5.23
CA ILE A 210 19.25 -6.47 -6.35
C ILE A 210 18.59 -5.28 -7.04
N GLU A 211 19.40 -4.31 -7.43
CA GLU A 211 18.95 -3.06 -8.05
C GLU A 211 19.78 -2.84 -9.33
N PRO A 212 19.18 -3.03 -10.52
CA PRO A 212 19.76 -2.54 -11.77
C PRO A 212 20.00 -1.04 -11.70
N LYS A 213 20.92 -0.54 -12.54
CA LYS A 213 21.10 0.90 -12.69
C LYS A 213 19.74 1.55 -12.94
N SER A 214 19.46 2.60 -12.19
CA SER A 214 18.16 3.30 -12.14
C SER A 214 18.43 4.81 -12.11
N GLY A 215 17.47 5.60 -12.58
CA GLY A 215 17.48 7.05 -12.49
C GLY A 215 17.43 7.55 -11.03
N PRO A 216 17.93 8.77 -10.76
CA PRO A 216 18.06 9.29 -9.40
C PRO A 216 16.70 9.65 -8.78
N TRP A 217 15.71 9.96 -9.60
CA TRP A 217 14.41 10.50 -9.20
C TRP A 217 13.33 9.44 -8.97
N GLY A 218 12.24 9.84 -8.32
CA GLY A 218 11.11 8.98 -7.97
C GLY A 218 11.22 8.25 -6.63
N GLU A 219 10.10 7.71 -6.18
CA GLU A 219 9.97 6.93 -4.96
C GLU A 219 9.68 5.46 -5.29
N PHE A 220 10.27 4.54 -4.54
CA PHE A 220 9.94 3.13 -4.70
C PHE A 220 8.52 2.85 -4.22
N THR A 221 7.78 2.09 -5.01
CA THR A 221 6.52 1.48 -4.59
C THR A 221 6.78 0.42 -3.51
N ASN A 222 5.70 -0.13 -2.94
CA ASN A 222 5.87 -1.31 -2.09
C ASN A 222 6.32 -2.49 -2.95
N THR A 223 7.19 -3.30 -2.40
CA THR A 223 7.56 -4.57 -3.01
C THR A 223 6.34 -5.49 -3.06
N VAL A 224 6.04 -5.99 -4.26
CA VAL A 224 5.09 -7.08 -4.47
C VAL A 224 5.85 -8.39 -4.60
N TYR A 225 5.25 -9.48 -4.12
CA TYR A 225 5.90 -10.78 -4.05
C TYR A 225 5.06 -11.85 -4.72
N CYS A 226 5.75 -12.76 -5.42
CA CYS A 226 5.23 -14.06 -5.76
C CYS A 226 4.86 -14.81 -4.47
N GLU A 227 3.82 -15.64 -4.52
CA GLU A 227 3.41 -16.47 -3.39
C GLU A 227 4.57 -17.32 -2.86
N THR A 228 4.53 -17.67 -1.58
CA THR A 228 5.55 -18.54 -0.96
C THR A 228 5.72 -19.83 -1.77
N ASN A 229 6.96 -20.28 -1.94
CA ASN A 229 7.34 -21.42 -2.79
C ASN A 229 7.07 -21.22 -4.30
N THR A 230 6.97 -19.97 -4.75
CA THR A 230 6.95 -19.61 -6.18
C THR A 230 7.96 -18.50 -6.47
N TRP A 231 8.41 -18.42 -7.72
CA TRP A 231 9.40 -17.46 -8.21
C TRP A 231 9.01 -16.96 -9.59
N ALA A 232 9.58 -15.84 -10.00
CA ALA A 232 9.35 -15.30 -11.32
C ALA A 232 9.92 -16.26 -12.39
N ILE A 233 9.09 -16.62 -13.37
CA ILE A 233 9.44 -17.52 -14.51
C ILE A 233 9.36 -16.80 -15.85
N GLY A 234 8.90 -15.55 -15.86
CA GLY A 234 8.69 -14.76 -17.05
C GLY A 234 8.21 -13.37 -16.69
N PHE A 235 8.12 -12.51 -17.69
CA PHE A 235 7.67 -11.14 -17.52
C PHE A 235 6.95 -10.62 -18.77
N ARG A 236 6.25 -9.51 -18.60
CA ARG A 236 5.95 -8.57 -19.68
C ARG A 236 6.19 -7.15 -19.17
N GLN A 237 6.36 -6.22 -20.10
CA GLN A 237 6.62 -4.84 -19.79
C GLN A 237 5.63 -3.92 -20.49
N ARG A 238 5.40 -2.75 -19.90
CA ARG A 238 4.62 -1.67 -20.50
C ARG A 238 5.56 -0.57 -20.92
N VAL A 239 5.60 -0.26 -22.20
CA VAL A 239 6.50 0.74 -22.79
C VAL A 239 5.67 1.66 -23.67
N GLU A 240 5.94 2.96 -23.60
CA GLU A 240 5.37 3.96 -24.49
C GLU A 240 6.12 4.01 -25.81
N LYS A 241 5.41 4.17 -26.92
CA LYS A 241 6.01 4.22 -28.27
C LYS A 241 6.52 5.64 -28.57
N PRO A 242 7.56 5.78 -29.41
CA PRO A 242 8.04 7.11 -29.79
C PRO A 242 6.91 7.88 -30.47
N CYS A 243 6.69 9.14 -30.08
CA CYS A 243 5.74 10.00 -30.77
C CYS A 243 6.32 11.41 -30.95
N ASP A 244 6.07 12.01 -32.13
CA ASP A 244 6.74 13.26 -32.58
C ASP A 244 6.48 14.51 -31.71
N LYS A 245 5.65 14.42 -30.65
CA LYS A 245 5.19 15.56 -29.81
C LYS A 245 4.93 15.23 -28.33
N CYS A 246 5.27 14.03 -27.86
CA CYS A 246 5.21 13.66 -26.44
C CYS A 246 6.63 13.43 -25.93
N ASP A 247 6.81 13.52 -24.61
CA ASP A 247 8.10 13.21 -23.99
C ASP A 247 8.50 11.75 -24.27
N ASP A 248 9.80 11.52 -24.36
CA ASP A 248 10.38 10.36 -25.02
C ASP A 248 10.10 9.03 -24.29
N THR A 249 10.09 7.97 -25.09
CA THR A 249 9.76 6.57 -24.76
C THR A 249 10.35 6.02 -23.46
N ALA A 250 9.49 5.67 -22.49
CA ALA A 250 9.95 5.07 -21.24
C ALA A 250 9.20 3.79 -20.85
N LEU A 251 9.92 2.88 -20.18
CA LEU A 251 9.36 1.80 -19.39
C LEU A 251 8.44 2.41 -18.34
N ASN A 252 7.18 1.98 -18.35
CA ASN A 252 6.13 2.50 -17.48
C ASN A 252 5.75 1.51 -16.39
N ALA A 253 5.82 0.21 -16.68
CA ALA A 253 5.48 -0.84 -15.72
C ALA A 253 6.08 -2.19 -16.08
N LEU A 254 6.15 -3.07 -15.08
CA LEU A 254 6.53 -4.47 -15.22
C LEU A 254 5.46 -5.36 -14.60
N GLU A 255 5.28 -6.53 -15.20
CA GLU A 255 4.51 -7.63 -14.65
C GLU A 255 5.35 -8.90 -14.67
N LEU A 256 5.57 -9.50 -13.50
CA LEU A 256 6.28 -10.77 -13.41
C LEU A 256 5.29 -11.91 -13.28
N LEU A 257 5.52 -13.00 -14.01
CA LEU A 257 4.73 -14.21 -13.89
C LEU A 257 5.36 -15.13 -12.86
N CYS A 258 4.61 -15.52 -11.84
CA CYS A 258 5.09 -16.43 -10.81
C CYS A 258 4.76 -17.88 -11.15
N GLY A 259 5.72 -18.77 -10.89
CA GLY A 259 5.56 -20.20 -11.13
C GLY A 259 6.24 -21.06 -10.07
N LYS A 260 5.78 -22.31 -9.99
CA LYS A 260 6.35 -23.35 -9.13
C LYS A 260 7.58 -23.99 -9.78
N LYS A 261 8.28 -24.84 -9.03
CA LYS A 261 9.44 -25.62 -9.53
C LYS A 261 9.12 -26.50 -10.73
N ASP A 262 7.89 -26.97 -10.85
CA ASP A 262 7.43 -27.78 -11.98
C ASP A 262 7.02 -26.96 -13.22
N GLY A 263 7.28 -25.64 -13.23
CA GLY A 263 6.93 -24.77 -14.35
C GLY A 263 5.47 -24.30 -14.36
N THR A 264 4.63 -24.79 -13.45
CA THR A 264 3.22 -24.39 -13.36
C THR A 264 3.11 -22.91 -13.00
N SER A 265 2.53 -22.12 -13.91
CA SER A 265 2.19 -20.72 -13.67
C SER A 265 1.07 -20.62 -12.65
N VAL A 266 1.18 -19.70 -11.68
CA VAL A 266 0.17 -19.51 -10.63
C VAL A 266 -0.55 -18.18 -10.83
N LYS A 267 0.10 -17.08 -10.43
CA LYS A 267 -0.43 -15.72 -10.52
C LYS A 267 0.69 -14.77 -10.94
N SER A 268 0.37 -13.71 -11.65
CA SER A 268 1.32 -12.63 -11.92
C SER A 268 1.29 -11.57 -10.82
N ILE A 269 2.38 -10.84 -10.70
CA ILE A 269 2.55 -9.73 -9.76
C ILE A 269 2.90 -8.45 -10.50
N LYS A 270 2.29 -7.34 -10.08
CA LYS A 270 2.53 -5.99 -10.61
C LYS A 270 2.65 -5.02 -9.46
N ALA A 271 3.71 -4.20 -9.47
CA ALA A 271 3.90 -3.18 -8.46
C ALA A 271 3.09 -1.90 -8.76
N HIS A 272 2.81 -1.64 -10.05
CA HIS A 272 1.97 -0.57 -10.56
C HIS A 272 1.54 -0.91 -12.00
N ASP A 273 0.42 -0.37 -12.48
CA ASP A 273 -0.05 -0.63 -13.85
C ASP A 273 0.65 0.25 -14.92
N GLY A 274 1.40 1.24 -14.47
CA GLY A 274 1.93 2.31 -15.33
C GLY A 274 0.82 3.26 -15.77
N PHE A 275 1.19 4.44 -16.25
CA PHE A 275 0.22 5.43 -16.70
C PHE A 275 -0.01 5.32 -18.21
N TRP A 276 1.07 5.08 -18.95
CA TRP A 276 1.08 5.18 -20.42
C TRP A 276 1.64 3.93 -21.10
N GLY A 277 1.59 3.93 -22.44
CA GLY A 277 2.10 2.86 -23.28
C GLY A 277 1.28 1.57 -23.32
N ASP A 278 1.79 0.61 -24.09
CA ASP A 278 1.17 -0.69 -24.36
C ASP A 278 1.95 -1.82 -23.67
N TRP A 279 1.22 -2.81 -23.15
CA TRP A 279 1.82 -4.02 -22.61
C TRP A 279 2.34 -4.93 -23.73
N SER A 280 3.52 -5.51 -23.53
CA SER A 280 4.07 -6.55 -24.39
C SER A 280 3.31 -7.87 -24.22
N GLU A 281 3.50 -8.76 -25.19
CA GLU A 281 3.26 -10.19 -24.96
C GLU A 281 4.14 -10.72 -23.83
N VAL A 282 3.67 -11.77 -23.18
CA VAL A 282 4.41 -12.43 -22.10
C VAL A 282 5.56 -13.25 -22.65
N VAL A 283 6.74 -13.07 -22.07
CA VAL A 283 7.94 -13.86 -22.37
C VAL A 283 8.36 -14.66 -21.15
N ARG A 284 8.65 -15.95 -21.34
CA ARG A 284 9.00 -16.90 -20.25
C ARG A 284 10.37 -17.51 -20.47
N CYS A 285 11.02 -17.84 -19.36
CA CYS A 285 12.13 -18.77 -19.40
C CYS A 285 11.65 -20.14 -19.91
N PRO A 286 12.37 -20.78 -20.83
CA PRO A 286 11.97 -22.06 -21.39
C PRO A 286 12.17 -23.20 -20.38
N GLY A 287 11.22 -24.14 -20.37
CA GLY A 287 11.28 -25.39 -19.59
C GLY A 287 11.04 -25.24 -18.08
N ASP A 288 11.08 -26.37 -17.38
CA ASP A 288 10.81 -26.43 -15.94
C ASP A 288 12.04 -26.07 -15.10
N LYS A 289 11.81 -25.68 -13.83
CA LYS A 289 12.87 -25.26 -12.90
C LYS A 289 13.76 -24.15 -13.47
N ASN A 290 13.19 -23.29 -14.32
CA ASN A 290 13.91 -22.18 -14.95
C ASN A 290 13.26 -20.85 -14.57
N PHE A 291 13.93 -20.10 -13.71
CA PHE A 291 13.43 -18.88 -13.10
C PHE A 291 14.22 -17.65 -13.56
N LEU A 292 13.62 -16.46 -13.44
CA LEU A 292 14.34 -15.21 -13.59
C LEU A 292 15.37 -15.09 -12.46
N LYS A 293 16.63 -14.88 -12.82
CA LYS A 293 17.76 -14.82 -11.88
C LYS A 293 18.57 -13.55 -12.01
N GLY A 294 18.53 -12.88 -13.16
CA GLY A 294 19.19 -11.60 -13.34
C GLY A 294 18.35 -10.64 -14.13
N VAL A 295 18.66 -9.36 -14.00
CA VAL A 295 17.95 -8.26 -14.65
C VAL A 295 18.93 -7.17 -15.07
N SER A 296 18.64 -6.56 -16.22
CA SER A 296 19.39 -5.45 -16.82
C SER A 296 18.40 -4.54 -17.53
N PHE A 297 18.58 -3.23 -17.35
CA PHE A 297 17.82 -2.21 -18.06
C PHE A 297 18.63 -1.64 -19.20
N LYS A 298 17.91 -1.18 -20.22
CA LYS A 298 18.45 -0.40 -21.33
C LYS A 298 18.17 1.07 -21.04
N ILE A 299 19.23 1.88 -20.96
CA ILE A 299 19.17 3.27 -20.52
C ILE A 299 19.99 4.12 -21.47
N GLU A 300 19.48 5.28 -21.84
CA GLU A 300 20.20 6.27 -22.64
C GLU A 300 21.21 7.07 -21.80
N PRO A 301 22.30 7.57 -22.42
CA PRO A 301 23.18 8.51 -21.76
C PRO A 301 22.47 9.86 -21.54
N PRO A 302 22.90 10.64 -20.54
CA PRO A 302 22.37 11.98 -20.30
C PRO A 302 22.38 12.85 -21.57
N GLN A 303 21.25 13.46 -21.91
CA GLN A 303 21.05 14.46 -22.94
C GLN A 303 20.98 15.85 -22.29
N GLU A 304 21.77 16.82 -22.75
CA GLU A 304 21.95 18.14 -22.11
C GLU A 304 20.66 18.97 -21.87
N LEU A 305 19.49 18.55 -22.39
CA LEU A 305 18.19 19.21 -22.30
C LEU A 305 16.98 18.25 -22.13
N GLY A 306 17.15 17.01 -21.63
CA GLY A 306 16.05 16.03 -21.47
C GLY A 306 16.18 15.10 -20.25
N ASP A 307 15.20 14.20 -20.04
CA ASP A 307 15.15 13.27 -18.90
C ASP A 307 16.24 12.20 -18.98
N ASP A 308 17.40 12.53 -18.40
CA ASP A 308 18.69 11.87 -18.59
C ASP A 308 18.81 10.37 -18.25
N THR A 309 17.79 9.68 -17.73
CA THR A 309 18.00 8.38 -17.07
C THR A 309 16.83 7.39 -16.99
N ALA A 310 15.75 7.56 -17.76
CA ALA A 310 14.67 6.57 -17.78
C ALA A 310 15.10 5.25 -18.46
N ALA A 311 14.52 4.12 -18.05
CA ALA A 311 14.76 2.83 -18.70
C ALA A 311 13.83 2.69 -19.91
N ASN A 312 14.34 2.29 -21.08
CA ASN A 312 13.53 2.14 -22.29
C ASN A 312 13.18 0.67 -22.58
N ASP A 313 13.91 -0.26 -21.96
CA ASP A 313 13.68 -1.70 -22.08
C ASP A 313 14.24 -2.46 -20.88
N CYS A 314 13.74 -3.67 -20.64
CA CYS A 314 14.32 -4.59 -19.66
C CYS A 314 14.54 -6.00 -20.24
N ARG A 315 15.62 -6.63 -19.79
CA ARG A 315 15.91 -8.03 -20.08
C ARG A 315 16.16 -8.79 -18.80
N PHE A 316 15.82 -10.07 -18.83
CA PHE A 316 16.05 -10.97 -17.71
C PHE A 316 16.93 -12.14 -18.11
N ALA A 317 17.87 -12.49 -17.24
CA ALA A 317 18.63 -13.72 -17.34
C ALA A 317 17.86 -14.87 -16.68
N CYS A 318 17.76 -15.99 -17.37
CA CYS A 318 17.16 -17.21 -16.86
C CYS A 318 18.19 -18.05 -16.09
N SER A 319 17.76 -18.73 -15.04
CA SER A 319 18.63 -19.55 -14.18
C SER A 319 19.29 -20.75 -14.90
N ARG A 320 18.71 -21.23 -16.01
CA ARG A 320 19.17 -22.40 -16.77
C ARG A 320 19.29 -22.17 -18.28
N SER A 321 19.11 -20.94 -18.77
CA SER A 321 19.12 -20.62 -20.20
C SER A 321 19.60 -19.20 -20.47
N SER A 322 19.59 -18.80 -21.74
CA SER A 322 19.92 -17.44 -22.18
C SER A 322 18.92 -16.40 -21.68
N ASN A 323 19.27 -15.13 -21.90
CA ASN A 323 18.42 -13.99 -21.59
C ASN A 323 17.11 -14.01 -22.40
N ILE A 324 16.06 -13.46 -21.81
CA ILE A 324 14.76 -13.22 -22.45
C ILE A 324 14.50 -11.72 -22.55
N PHE A 325 13.81 -11.32 -23.62
CA PHE A 325 13.54 -9.94 -24.01
C PHE A 325 12.07 -9.79 -24.40
N ALA A 326 11.44 -8.68 -24.04
CA ALA A 326 10.13 -8.34 -24.56
C ALA A 326 10.24 -7.79 -25.99
N SER A 327 9.16 -7.89 -26.76
CA SER A 327 9.15 -7.49 -28.18
C SER A 327 8.89 -6.00 -28.41
N ASN A 328 8.45 -5.27 -27.39
CA ASN A 328 8.11 -3.84 -27.46
C ASN A 328 9.17 -2.95 -26.81
N GLY A 329 10.36 -3.48 -26.54
CA GLY A 329 11.49 -2.70 -26.07
C GLY A 329 11.97 -1.72 -27.14
N ASP A 330 12.40 -0.54 -26.70
CA ASP A 330 12.82 0.51 -27.61
C ASP A 330 14.28 0.29 -28.13
N PRO A 331 14.59 0.65 -29.41
CA PRO A 331 15.95 0.54 -29.95
C PRO A 331 17.01 1.45 -29.30
N TRP A 332 16.63 2.53 -28.62
CA TRP A 332 17.56 3.51 -28.07
C TRP A 332 18.19 3.08 -26.73
N GLY A 333 19.37 3.65 -26.43
CA GLY A 333 20.14 3.38 -25.21
C GLY A 333 21.01 2.13 -25.22
N ASP A 334 21.76 1.96 -24.13
CA ASP A 334 22.69 0.84 -23.95
C ASP A 334 22.24 -0.07 -22.81
N TRP A 335 22.45 -1.37 -22.99
CA TRP A 335 22.24 -2.35 -21.92
C TRP A 335 23.25 -2.14 -20.81
N GLN A 336 22.74 -1.86 -19.62
CA GLN A 336 23.58 -1.70 -18.44
C GLN A 336 24.04 -3.06 -17.89
N GLU A 337 24.95 -3.02 -16.93
CA GLU A 337 25.45 -4.21 -16.23
C GLU A 337 24.29 -5.08 -15.71
N MET A 338 24.35 -6.39 -15.99
CA MET A 338 23.37 -7.34 -15.49
C MET A 338 23.58 -7.59 -14.00
N LYS A 339 22.54 -7.38 -13.20
CA LYS A 339 22.55 -7.72 -11.77
C LYS A 339 21.92 -9.09 -11.57
N TYR A 340 22.59 -9.95 -10.80
CA TYR A 340 22.18 -11.33 -10.57
C TYR A 340 21.85 -11.56 -9.10
N CYS A 341 20.81 -12.35 -8.87
CA CYS A 341 20.54 -12.96 -7.59
C CYS A 341 21.68 -13.92 -7.17
N PRO A 342 21.97 -14.04 -5.86
CA PRO A 342 23.02 -14.91 -5.35
C PRO A 342 22.77 -16.40 -5.68
N PRO A 343 23.79 -17.28 -5.52
CA PRO A 343 23.62 -18.72 -5.69
C PRO A 343 22.42 -19.27 -4.90
N SER A 344 21.75 -20.28 -5.46
CA SER A 344 20.56 -20.93 -4.86
C SER A 344 19.37 -20.02 -4.59
N THR A 345 19.27 -18.88 -5.28
CA THR A 345 18.11 -17.96 -5.20
C THR A 345 17.61 -17.57 -6.58
N ALA A 346 16.38 -17.08 -6.65
CA ALA A 346 15.75 -16.52 -7.85
C ALA A 346 14.84 -15.33 -7.49
N ILE A 347 14.50 -14.52 -8.49
CA ILE A 347 13.64 -13.36 -8.31
C ILE A 347 12.26 -13.83 -7.84
N CYS A 348 11.78 -13.28 -6.73
CA CYS A 348 10.50 -13.63 -6.10
C CYS A 348 9.62 -12.42 -5.82
N GLY A 349 10.12 -11.21 -6.04
CA GLY A 349 9.37 -9.99 -5.83
C GLY A 349 10.10 -8.79 -6.41
N PHE A 350 9.41 -7.67 -6.52
CA PHE A 350 10.01 -6.44 -7.00
C PHE A 350 9.20 -5.21 -6.57
N SER A 351 9.84 -4.05 -6.57
CA SER A 351 9.21 -2.73 -6.51
C SER A 351 9.67 -1.89 -7.70
N LEU A 352 8.83 -0.95 -8.12
CA LEU A 352 9.14 0.01 -9.17
C LEU A 352 9.46 1.36 -8.54
N LYS A 353 10.39 2.10 -9.12
CA LYS A 353 10.67 3.49 -8.76
C LYS A 353 9.88 4.38 -9.70
N LEU A 354 8.88 5.08 -9.17
CA LEU A 354 7.98 5.92 -9.95
C LEU A 354 8.09 7.37 -9.49
N GLU A 355 8.07 8.29 -10.43
CA GLU A 355 7.78 9.69 -10.11
C GLU A 355 6.28 9.90 -9.93
N ASN A 356 5.91 10.71 -8.93
CA ASN A 356 4.52 11.10 -8.73
C ASN A 356 4.25 12.36 -9.56
N MET A 357 3.03 12.50 -10.08
CA MET A 357 2.59 13.74 -10.72
C MET A 357 2.90 14.95 -9.82
N GLN A 358 3.79 15.83 -10.26
CA GLN A 358 3.93 17.16 -9.69
C GLN A 358 2.93 18.09 -10.39
N ASP A 359 2.27 18.96 -9.62
CA ASP A 359 1.30 19.93 -10.12
C ASP A 359 1.99 20.95 -11.04
N LYS A 360 2.28 20.61 -12.31
CA LYS A 360 2.05 21.42 -13.53
C LYS A 360 2.86 21.10 -14.79
N GLU A 361 3.88 20.23 -14.83
CA GLU A 361 4.65 19.93 -16.06
C GLU A 361 5.47 18.61 -15.88
N ASP A 362 5.31 17.66 -16.83
CA ASP A 362 6.06 16.41 -17.16
C ASP A 362 6.30 15.31 -16.09
N ASP A 363 6.78 14.10 -16.44
CA ASP A 363 6.03 12.98 -17.04
C ASP A 363 6.19 11.70 -16.19
N THR A 364 5.14 10.86 -16.13
CA THR A 364 5.00 9.81 -15.11
C THR A 364 5.58 8.45 -15.53
N ALA A 365 6.91 8.34 -15.62
CA ALA A 365 7.61 7.12 -16.07
C ALA A 365 8.20 6.26 -14.91
N ALA A 366 8.59 5.02 -15.20
CA ALA A 366 9.35 4.19 -14.27
C ALA A 366 10.86 4.44 -14.41
N ASN A 367 11.44 5.03 -13.37
CA ASN A 367 12.86 5.40 -13.33
C ASN A 367 13.76 4.30 -12.78
N GLY A 368 13.20 3.18 -12.34
CA GLY A 368 14.00 2.11 -11.77
C GLY A 368 13.19 0.97 -11.20
N ALA A 369 13.87 -0.05 -10.71
CA ALA A 369 13.24 -1.15 -9.99
C ALA A 369 14.23 -1.82 -9.03
N LYS A 370 13.69 -2.38 -7.94
CA LYS A 370 14.41 -3.29 -7.05
C LYS A 370 13.78 -4.65 -7.16
N PHE A 371 14.58 -5.69 -7.16
CA PHE A 371 14.12 -7.08 -7.22
C PHE A 371 14.59 -7.82 -5.98
N GLU A 372 13.69 -8.58 -5.38
CA GLU A 372 13.98 -9.43 -4.24
C GLU A 372 14.33 -10.84 -4.71
N CYS A 373 15.44 -11.35 -4.20
CA CYS A 373 15.93 -12.70 -4.45
C CYS A 373 15.57 -13.59 -3.27
N CYS A 374 14.74 -14.62 -3.50
CA CYS A 374 14.38 -15.59 -2.49
C CYS A 374 15.08 -16.93 -2.69
N SER A 375 15.31 -17.65 -1.59
CA SER A 375 15.84 -19.02 -1.61
C SER A 375 15.00 -19.95 -2.50
N LEU A 376 15.64 -20.84 -3.27
CA LEU A 376 14.98 -21.81 -4.15
C LEU A 376 14.51 -23.06 -3.43
#